data_AF-W2NPM7-F1
#
_entry.id   AF-W2NPM7-F1
#
_cell.length_a   1.000
_cell.length_b   1.000
_cell.length_c   1.000
_cell.angle_alpha   90.00
_cell.angle_beta   90.00
_cell.angle_gamma   90.00
#
_symmetry.space_group_name_H-M   'P 1'
#
loop_
_entity.id
_entity.type
_entity.pdbx_description
1 polymer ?
#
loop_
_entity_poly.entity_id
_entity_poly.type
_entity_poly.pdbx_seq_one_letter_code
_entity_poly.pdbx_strand_id
1 'polypeptide(L)'
;MHGLWTATKVRDLVTQNFGLGFDSNVVDYDVNFDGMVYPGDKLFMQARHIGLDNGKKVLSVEVVNGSGERVVSARAVVKQAPMAFVFTGQGSAAVGMGMDRYQESSVARDIWNRGDAHLRKTFGFSILEMVRKNPKSITVHFGGKKGLKIRDNYMKLTCEDPVTGKITALLPEIDEDTESFSFSASEGLLFATQFSQPALVLLEKAMFSEIEAAQLIPDDAYFAGHSLGEYAGLISFAGALTVEALMDLVFLRGMIMQKSVKRNAEGRSDYGMVATNPTRVGSDFAEEAMYKIVDGIEAASGKLLQVVNFNIQQRQYVVAGENVNLETLSLALSAVKTLKSTAAEDVEKVIADSLAQARARKEKCEQTDRPFTLARGLATIPLVGIDVPFHSRELLGGVPSFRALLRTKFDPQVLERQLPLLVNRYIPNLVATPFSLKRSYFEEVYAATKSPYLEE
;
A
#
# COMPACT_ATOMS: atom_id res chain seq x y z
N MET A 1 45.17 -35.91 -5.34
CA MET A 1 44.37 -35.19 -4.33
C MET A 1 43.05 -35.92 -4.15
N HIS A 2 42.52 -36.01 -2.93
CA HIS A 2 41.21 -36.66 -2.72
C HIS A 2 40.09 -35.81 -3.36
N GLY A 3 39.16 -36.45 -4.09
CA GLY A 3 38.03 -35.74 -4.72
C GLY A 3 37.22 -34.92 -3.73
N LEU A 4 36.90 -35.49 -2.56
CA LEU A 4 36.16 -34.80 -1.50
C LEU A 4 36.87 -33.55 -0.96
N TRP A 5 38.21 -33.54 -0.94
CA TRP A 5 38.96 -32.35 -0.56
C TRP A 5 38.76 -31.23 -1.59
N THR A 6 38.86 -31.57 -2.88
CA THR A 6 38.63 -30.61 -3.97
C THR A 6 37.19 -30.10 -3.96
N ALA A 7 36.20 -31.00 -3.80
CA ALA A 7 34.79 -30.63 -3.70
C ALA A 7 34.52 -29.67 -2.53
N THR A 8 35.09 -29.95 -1.35
CA THR A 8 34.95 -29.07 -0.19
C THR A 8 35.54 -27.70 -0.47
N LYS A 9 36.69 -27.63 -1.16
CA LYS A 9 37.31 -26.34 -1.47
C LYS A 9 36.53 -25.54 -2.52
N VAL A 10 35.94 -26.22 -3.50
CA VAL A 10 35.03 -25.61 -4.48
C VAL A 10 33.76 -25.10 -3.79
N ARG A 11 33.16 -25.89 -2.90
CA ARG A 11 31.98 -25.47 -2.11
C ARG A 11 32.29 -24.27 -1.22
N ASP A 12 33.45 -24.24 -0.55
CA ASP A 12 33.91 -23.09 0.23
C ASP A 12 33.97 -21.80 -0.61
N LEU A 13 34.50 -21.89 -1.84
CA LEU A 13 34.49 -20.76 -2.77
C LEU A 13 33.07 -20.36 -3.20
N VAL A 14 32.16 -21.31 -3.38
CA VAL A 14 30.74 -21.00 -3.64
C VAL A 14 30.12 -20.28 -2.45
N THR A 15 30.35 -20.74 -1.23
CA THR A 15 29.85 -20.12 0.01
C THR A 15 30.36 -18.68 0.15
N GLN A 16 31.65 -18.45 -0.08
CA GLN A 16 32.26 -17.12 0.05
C GLN A 16 31.75 -16.14 -1.00
N ASN A 17 31.59 -16.57 -2.26
CA ASN A 17 31.27 -15.67 -3.37
C ASN A 17 29.77 -15.53 -3.66
N PHE A 18 28.97 -16.57 -3.37
CA PHE A 18 27.55 -16.61 -3.71
C PHE A 18 26.66 -16.79 -2.48
N GLY A 19 27.14 -17.45 -1.43
CA GLY A 19 26.42 -17.68 -0.18
C GLY A 19 26.48 -16.51 0.82
N LEU A 20 26.96 -15.34 0.41
CA LEU A 20 27.16 -14.18 1.28
C LEU A 20 28.05 -14.49 2.51
N GLY A 21 28.96 -15.47 2.39
CA GLY A 21 29.84 -15.90 3.47
C GLY A 21 29.20 -16.82 4.52
N PHE A 22 27.93 -17.22 4.36
CA PHE A 22 27.23 -18.12 5.28
C PHE A 22 27.04 -19.50 4.64
N ASP A 23 27.54 -20.53 5.31
CA ASP A 23 27.42 -21.91 4.82
C ASP A 23 25.96 -22.36 4.66
N SER A 24 25.10 -21.90 5.58
CA SER A 24 23.65 -22.17 5.58
C SER A 24 22.92 -21.59 4.36
N ASN A 25 23.55 -20.71 3.58
CA ASN A 25 22.98 -20.18 2.35
C ASN A 25 23.20 -21.11 1.15
N VAL A 26 24.14 -22.07 1.22
CA VAL A 26 24.27 -23.13 0.21
C VAL A 26 23.38 -24.29 0.63
N VAL A 27 22.16 -24.31 0.09
CA VAL A 27 21.07 -25.20 0.51
C VAL A 27 21.21 -26.60 -0.09
N ASP A 28 21.76 -26.68 -1.30
CA ASP A 28 21.99 -27.93 -2.02
C ASP A 28 23.31 -27.83 -2.79
N TYR A 29 24.06 -28.93 -2.84
CA TYR A 29 25.34 -29.02 -3.52
C TYR A 29 25.60 -30.44 -4.01
N ASP A 30 25.50 -30.63 -5.32
CA ASP A 30 25.76 -31.88 -6.02
C ASP A 30 27.07 -31.75 -6.79
N VAL A 31 27.96 -32.74 -6.69
CA VAL A 31 29.31 -32.70 -7.27
C VAL A 31 29.64 -33.98 -8.02
N ASN A 32 30.21 -33.84 -9.21
CA ASN A 32 30.75 -34.91 -10.03
C ASN A 32 32.26 -34.77 -10.19
N PHE A 33 32.95 -35.91 -10.09
CA PHE A 33 34.40 -35.99 -10.27
C PHE A 33 34.70 -36.45 -11.70
N ASP A 34 34.92 -35.48 -12.58
CA ASP A 34 35.11 -35.70 -14.02
C ASP A 34 36.55 -36.13 -14.36
N GLY A 35 37.52 -35.78 -13.50
CA GLY A 35 38.93 -36.06 -13.73
C GLY A 35 39.76 -36.09 -12.45
N MET A 36 40.99 -36.62 -12.57
CA MET A 36 41.93 -36.68 -11.46
C MET A 36 42.65 -35.34 -11.27
N VAL A 37 42.92 -34.99 -10.02
CA VAL A 37 43.71 -33.80 -9.63
C VAL A 37 44.95 -34.25 -8.86
N TYR A 38 46.12 -33.78 -9.27
CA TYR A 38 47.41 -34.10 -8.65
C TYR A 38 47.91 -32.94 -7.77
N PRO A 39 48.75 -33.24 -6.75
CA PRO A 39 49.38 -32.20 -5.95
C PRO A 39 50.21 -31.25 -6.81
N GLY A 40 50.01 -29.94 -6.64
CA GLY A 40 50.67 -28.89 -7.41
C GLY A 40 49.90 -28.39 -8.63
N ASP A 41 48.79 -29.04 -9.00
CA ASP A 41 47.94 -28.58 -10.09
C ASP A 41 47.33 -27.21 -9.79
N LYS A 42 47.34 -26.32 -10.80
CA LYS A 42 46.57 -25.08 -10.77
C LYS A 42 45.18 -25.36 -11.32
N LEU A 43 44.17 -25.05 -10.51
CA LEU A 43 42.77 -25.22 -10.86
C LEU A 43 42.10 -23.85 -11.05
N PHE A 44 41.18 -23.79 -12.01
CA PHE A 44 40.40 -22.59 -12.31
C PHE A 44 38.92 -22.93 -12.19
N MET A 45 38.22 -22.22 -11.31
CA MET A 45 36.79 -22.39 -11.09
C MET A 45 36.02 -21.30 -11.85
N GLN A 46 34.97 -21.71 -12.55
CA GLN A 46 33.96 -20.83 -13.09
C GLN A 46 32.60 -21.23 -12.53
N ALA A 47 31.85 -20.25 -12.02
CA ALA A 47 30.48 -20.43 -11.58
C ALA A 47 29.56 -19.53 -12.41
N ARG A 48 28.47 -20.10 -12.93
CA ARG A 48 27.46 -19.39 -13.72
C ARG A 48 26.10 -19.53 -13.05
N HIS A 49 25.37 -18.43 -12.91
CA HIS A 49 23.96 -18.47 -12.51
C HIS A 49 23.12 -18.91 -13.71
N ILE A 50 22.52 -20.10 -13.62
CA ILE A 50 21.85 -20.75 -14.75
C ILE A 50 20.32 -20.77 -14.63
N GLY A 51 19.78 -20.42 -13.46
CA GLY A 51 18.34 -20.39 -13.24
C GLY A 51 17.98 -20.20 -11.78
N LEU A 52 16.69 -20.29 -11.49
CA LEU A 52 16.14 -20.18 -10.14
C LEU A 52 15.40 -21.46 -9.76
N ASP A 53 15.33 -21.72 -8.47
CA ASP A 53 14.53 -22.76 -7.86
C ASP A 53 13.84 -22.15 -6.63
N ASN A 54 12.57 -21.80 -6.76
CA ASN A 54 11.74 -21.25 -5.68
C ASN A 54 12.44 -20.11 -4.90
N GLY A 55 12.92 -19.10 -5.62
CA GLY A 55 13.61 -17.95 -5.01
C GLY A 55 15.06 -18.21 -4.60
N LYS A 56 15.66 -19.34 -4.97
CA LYS A 56 17.08 -19.66 -4.76
C LYS A 56 17.81 -19.67 -6.09
N LYS A 57 19.04 -19.18 -6.12
CA LYS A 57 19.91 -19.19 -7.30
C LYS A 57 20.42 -20.59 -7.55
N VAL A 58 20.29 -21.07 -8.77
CA VAL A 58 20.91 -22.32 -9.23
C VAL A 58 22.19 -21.97 -9.98
N LEU A 59 23.31 -22.47 -9.48
CA LEU A 59 24.63 -22.25 -10.05
C LEU A 59 25.13 -23.53 -10.72
N SER A 60 25.69 -23.38 -11.91
CA SER A 60 26.55 -24.38 -12.55
C SER A 60 27.99 -24.01 -12.26
N VAL A 61 28.74 -24.91 -11.66
CA VAL A 61 30.14 -24.73 -11.30
C VAL A 61 30.98 -25.72 -12.10
N GLU A 62 32.00 -25.21 -12.76
CA GLU A 62 32.96 -25.99 -13.53
C GLU A 62 34.36 -25.67 -13.02
N VAL A 63 35.18 -26.70 -12.83
CA VAL A 63 36.59 -26.56 -12.45
C VAL A 63 37.44 -27.26 -13.49
N VAL A 64 38.38 -26.51 -14.06
CA VAL A 64 39.34 -27.00 -15.05
C VAL A 64 40.76 -26.96 -14.49
N ASN A 65 41.62 -27.85 -14.97
CA ASN A 65 43.05 -27.85 -14.69
C ASN A 65 43.81 -26.86 -15.61
N GLY A 66 45.14 -26.83 -15.51
CA GLY A 66 45.98 -25.97 -16.34
C GLY A 66 45.98 -26.29 -17.85
N SER A 67 45.57 -27.49 -18.27
CA SER A 67 45.38 -27.85 -19.69
C SER A 67 43.98 -27.51 -20.22
N GLY A 68 43.07 -27.03 -19.35
CA GLY A 68 41.68 -26.73 -19.71
C GLY A 68 40.74 -27.93 -19.65
N GLU A 69 41.20 -29.08 -19.17
CA GLU A 69 40.36 -30.25 -18.98
C GLU A 69 39.52 -30.10 -17.72
N ARG A 70 38.22 -30.45 -17.80
CA ARG A 70 37.31 -30.39 -16.67
C ARG A 70 37.61 -31.53 -15.69
N VAL A 71 37.82 -31.17 -14.44
CA VAL A 71 38.15 -32.10 -13.35
C VAL A 71 37.03 -32.24 -12.33
N VAL A 72 36.24 -31.17 -12.13
CA VAL A 72 35.06 -31.19 -11.26
C VAL A 72 33.95 -30.40 -11.94
N SER A 73 32.73 -30.92 -11.86
CA SER A 73 31.51 -30.17 -12.13
C SER A 73 30.60 -30.25 -10.92
N ALA A 74 29.87 -29.18 -10.63
CA ALA A 74 28.94 -29.15 -9.51
C ALA A 74 27.71 -28.28 -9.82
N ARG A 75 26.57 -28.67 -9.26
CA ARG A 75 25.37 -27.84 -9.18
C ARG A 75 25.20 -27.37 -7.74
N ALA A 76 25.04 -26.07 -7.54
CA ALA A 76 24.77 -25.51 -6.22
C ALA A 76 23.46 -24.72 -6.22
N VAL A 77 22.63 -24.90 -5.19
CA VAL A 77 21.46 -24.07 -4.93
C VAL A 77 21.77 -23.15 -3.76
N VAL A 78 21.71 -21.85 -4.00
CA VAL A 78 22.15 -20.84 -3.05
C VAL A 78 21.02 -19.83 -2.78
N LYS A 79 20.80 -19.49 -1.52
CA LYS A 79 19.82 -18.46 -1.15
C LYS A 79 20.14 -17.12 -1.82
N GLN A 80 19.09 -16.36 -2.13
CA GLN A 80 19.24 -14.96 -2.51
C GLN A 80 19.56 -14.10 -1.29
N ALA A 81 19.96 -12.85 -1.52
CA ALA A 81 20.07 -11.90 -0.43
C ALA A 81 18.69 -11.66 0.23
N PRO A 82 18.65 -11.31 1.53
CA PRO A 82 17.39 -10.99 2.20
C PRO A 82 16.60 -9.93 1.42
N MET A 83 15.30 -10.16 1.23
CA MET A 83 14.43 -9.28 0.46
C MET A 83 13.20 -8.85 1.26
N ALA A 84 12.74 -7.65 0.96
CA ALA A 84 11.45 -7.15 1.38
C ALA A 84 10.70 -6.60 0.16
N PHE A 85 9.41 -6.93 0.05
CA PHE A 85 8.54 -6.40 -0.99
C PHE A 85 7.65 -5.32 -0.39
N VAL A 86 7.68 -4.14 -1.00
CA VAL A 86 6.89 -2.99 -0.57
C VAL A 86 5.88 -2.64 -1.66
N PHE A 87 4.60 -2.69 -1.30
CA PHE A 87 3.48 -2.38 -2.19
C PHE A 87 3.07 -0.92 -2.03
N THR A 88 2.74 -0.27 -3.15
CA THR A 88 2.48 1.17 -3.18
C THR A 88 1.05 1.50 -2.73
N GLY A 89 0.87 2.70 -2.20
CA GLY A 89 -0.44 3.22 -1.83
C GLY A 89 -1.16 3.90 -2.99
N GLN A 90 -2.26 4.57 -2.66
CA GLN A 90 -2.95 5.44 -3.61
C GLN A 90 -2.09 6.66 -4.00
N GLY A 91 -2.28 7.17 -5.21
CA GLY A 91 -1.62 8.37 -5.73
C GLY A 91 -0.63 8.12 -6.87
N SER A 92 -0.27 6.87 -7.12
CA SER A 92 0.58 6.43 -8.25
C SER A 92 -0.21 6.04 -9.50
N ALA A 93 -1.55 6.09 -9.46
CA ALA A 93 -2.40 5.66 -10.56
C ALA A 93 -2.15 6.52 -11.81
N ALA A 94 -2.03 5.86 -12.96
CA ALA A 94 -1.83 6.51 -14.25
C ALA A 94 -2.63 5.82 -15.34
N VAL A 95 -3.09 6.60 -16.32
CA VAL A 95 -3.79 6.07 -17.50
C VAL A 95 -2.85 5.13 -18.25
N GLY A 96 -3.32 3.93 -18.56
CA GLY A 96 -2.55 2.89 -19.25
C GLY A 96 -1.60 2.09 -18.36
N MET A 97 -1.59 2.30 -17.04
CA MET A 97 -0.69 1.56 -16.14
C MET A 97 -0.82 0.04 -16.28
N GLY A 98 0.32 -0.65 -16.44
CA GLY A 98 0.43 -2.10 -16.61
C GLY A 98 -0.18 -2.68 -17.89
N MET A 99 -0.62 -1.85 -18.84
CA MET A 99 -1.22 -2.33 -20.09
C MET A 99 -0.18 -2.91 -21.06
N ASP A 100 1.09 -2.51 -20.93
CA ASP A 100 2.25 -3.15 -21.55
C ASP A 100 2.36 -4.61 -21.10
N ARG A 101 2.40 -4.84 -19.78
CA ARG A 101 2.47 -6.19 -19.20
C ARG A 101 1.23 -7.02 -19.50
N TYR A 102 0.04 -6.40 -19.50
CA TYR A 102 -1.20 -7.06 -19.93
C TYR A 102 -1.11 -7.63 -21.36
N GLN A 103 -0.43 -6.92 -22.27
CA GLN A 103 -0.26 -7.37 -23.65
C GLN A 103 0.76 -8.51 -23.75
N GLU A 104 1.89 -8.41 -23.04
CA GLU A 104 3.01 -9.35 -23.19
C GLU A 104 2.87 -10.62 -22.35
N SER A 105 2.22 -10.54 -21.18
CA SER A 105 2.21 -11.62 -20.19
C SER A 105 0.83 -12.23 -20.02
N SER A 106 0.71 -13.53 -20.28
CA SER A 106 -0.53 -14.28 -20.05
C SER A 106 -0.93 -14.29 -18.56
N VAL A 107 0.05 -14.32 -17.65
CA VAL A 107 -0.15 -14.31 -16.20
C VAL A 107 -0.76 -12.98 -15.77
N ALA A 108 -0.15 -11.86 -16.16
CA ALA A 108 -0.68 -10.53 -15.84
C ALA A 108 -2.08 -10.33 -16.45
N ARG A 109 -2.27 -10.78 -17.69
CA ARG A 109 -3.55 -10.68 -18.40
C ARG A 109 -4.67 -11.44 -17.72
N ASP A 110 -4.39 -12.63 -17.19
CA ASP A 110 -5.38 -13.44 -16.46
C ASP A 110 -5.88 -12.71 -15.21
N ILE A 111 -4.97 -12.15 -14.40
CA ILE A 111 -5.33 -11.39 -13.19
C ILE A 111 -6.26 -10.22 -13.52
N TRP A 112 -5.89 -9.42 -14.53
CA TRP A 112 -6.72 -8.31 -15.00
C TRP A 112 -8.09 -8.78 -15.53
N ASN A 113 -8.12 -9.83 -16.33
CA ASN A 113 -9.36 -10.36 -16.91
C ASN A 113 -10.30 -10.90 -15.83
N ARG A 114 -9.78 -11.57 -14.81
CA ARG A 114 -10.56 -12.05 -13.67
C ARG A 114 -11.17 -10.89 -12.88
N GLY A 115 -10.37 -9.89 -12.53
CA GLY A 115 -10.84 -8.68 -11.85
C GLY A 115 -11.90 -7.94 -12.65
N ASP A 116 -11.66 -7.72 -13.95
CA ASP A 116 -12.60 -7.05 -14.85
C ASP A 116 -13.91 -7.82 -15.02
N ALA A 117 -13.84 -9.12 -15.28
CA ALA A 117 -15.02 -9.96 -15.45
C ALA A 117 -15.89 -9.98 -14.18
N HIS A 118 -15.26 -10.02 -13.01
CA HIS A 118 -15.96 -9.95 -11.73
C HIS A 118 -16.63 -8.60 -11.52
N LEU A 119 -15.92 -7.48 -11.68
CA LEU A 119 -16.49 -6.14 -11.51
C LEU A 119 -17.62 -5.87 -12.51
N ARG A 120 -17.51 -6.34 -13.76
CA ARG A 120 -18.60 -6.24 -14.75
C ARG A 120 -19.82 -7.06 -14.36
N LYS A 121 -19.62 -8.26 -13.81
CA LYS A 121 -20.71 -9.14 -13.37
C LYS A 121 -21.40 -8.63 -12.12
N THR A 122 -20.64 -8.07 -11.18
CA THR A 122 -21.10 -7.73 -9.83
C THR A 122 -21.60 -6.28 -9.75
N PHE A 123 -20.88 -5.34 -10.37
CA PHE A 123 -21.10 -3.89 -10.29
C PHE A 123 -21.35 -3.22 -11.65
N GLY A 124 -21.27 -3.97 -12.76
CA GLY A 124 -21.68 -3.46 -14.07
C GLY A 124 -20.72 -2.52 -14.78
N PHE A 125 -19.46 -2.43 -14.35
CA PHE A 125 -18.44 -1.60 -15.02
C PHE A 125 -17.14 -2.37 -15.31
N SER A 126 -16.39 -1.93 -16.32
CA SER A 126 -15.09 -2.49 -16.69
C SER A 126 -13.94 -1.69 -16.08
N ILE A 127 -13.11 -2.32 -15.26
CA ILE A 127 -11.90 -1.69 -14.71
C ILE A 127 -10.82 -1.52 -15.78
N LEU A 128 -10.77 -2.42 -16.77
CA LEU A 128 -9.87 -2.29 -17.92
C LEU A 128 -10.20 -1.04 -18.75
N GLU A 129 -11.48 -0.73 -18.91
CA GLU A 129 -11.89 0.51 -19.56
C GLU A 129 -11.47 1.75 -18.76
N MET A 130 -11.61 1.71 -17.42
CA MET A 130 -11.16 2.79 -16.54
C MET A 130 -9.67 3.08 -16.72
N VAL A 131 -8.84 2.04 -16.67
CA VAL A 131 -7.38 2.17 -16.78
C VAL A 131 -6.98 2.64 -18.19
N ARG A 132 -7.60 2.12 -19.25
CA ARG A 132 -7.21 2.42 -20.63
C ARG A 132 -7.66 3.79 -21.12
N LYS A 133 -8.88 4.22 -20.74
CA LYS A 133 -9.52 5.40 -21.32
C LYS A 133 -9.75 6.54 -20.32
N ASN A 134 -9.72 6.25 -19.02
CA ASN A 134 -10.06 7.19 -17.94
C ASN A 134 -11.34 8.00 -18.25
N PRO A 135 -12.50 7.33 -18.43
CA PRO A 135 -13.74 8.02 -18.76
C PRO A 135 -14.14 8.97 -17.63
N LYS A 136 -14.74 10.13 -17.98
CA LYS A 136 -15.23 11.10 -17.00
C LYS A 136 -16.55 10.68 -16.35
N SER A 137 -17.31 9.82 -17.01
CA SER A 137 -18.57 9.29 -16.51
C SER A 137 -18.78 7.87 -17.02
N ILE A 138 -19.44 7.05 -16.20
CA ILE A 138 -20.01 5.76 -16.62
C ILE A 138 -21.44 5.67 -16.10
N THR A 139 -22.29 5.00 -16.87
CA THR A 139 -23.66 4.69 -16.47
C THR A 139 -23.80 3.18 -16.36
N VAL A 140 -24.16 2.72 -15.17
CA VAL A 140 -24.52 1.32 -14.92
C VAL A 140 -26.01 1.18 -15.17
N HIS A 141 -26.39 0.34 -16.12
CA HIS A 141 -27.80 0.07 -16.44
C HIS A 141 -28.28 -1.20 -15.75
N PHE A 142 -29.45 -1.12 -15.09
CA PHE A 142 -30.06 -2.19 -14.33
C PHE A 142 -31.13 -2.97 -15.12
N GLY A 143 -31.16 -2.80 -16.44
CA GLY A 143 -32.10 -3.50 -17.33
C GLY A 143 -31.91 -5.02 -17.41
N GLY A 144 -33.03 -5.75 -17.48
CA GLY A 144 -33.06 -7.19 -17.67
C GLY A 144 -32.55 -8.02 -16.48
N LYS A 145 -32.59 -9.36 -16.60
CA LYS A 145 -32.24 -10.29 -15.50
C LYS A 145 -30.84 -10.08 -14.91
N LYS A 146 -29.88 -9.64 -15.73
CA LYS A 146 -28.50 -9.38 -15.28
C LYS A 146 -28.39 -8.03 -14.56
N GLY A 147 -29.01 -6.98 -15.10
CA GLY A 147 -29.00 -5.65 -14.51
C GLY A 147 -29.71 -5.61 -13.15
N LEU A 148 -30.83 -6.33 -13.00
CA LEU A 148 -31.53 -6.46 -11.72
C LEU A 148 -30.63 -7.06 -10.62
N LYS A 149 -29.84 -8.10 -10.95
CA LYS A 149 -28.88 -8.67 -9.99
C LYS A 149 -27.78 -7.70 -9.59
N ILE A 150 -27.31 -6.87 -10.54
CA ILE A 150 -26.31 -5.83 -10.24
C ILE A 150 -26.92 -4.78 -9.32
N ARG A 151 -28.16 -4.38 -9.56
CA ARG A 151 -28.91 -3.47 -8.69
C ARG A 151 -29.07 -4.03 -7.28
N ASP A 152 -29.49 -5.30 -7.17
CA ASP A 152 -29.60 -6.00 -5.88
C ASP A 152 -28.25 -6.01 -5.13
N ASN A 153 -27.14 -6.16 -5.85
CA ASN A 153 -25.81 -6.10 -5.24
C ASN A 153 -25.51 -4.71 -4.68
N TYR A 154 -25.84 -3.64 -5.40
CA TYR A 154 -25.69 -2.27 -4.91
C TYR A 154 -26.61 -1.96 -3.72
N MET A 155 -27.87 -2.40 -3.77
CA MET A 155 -28.84 -2.19 -2.69
C MET A 155 -28.47 -2.92 -1.39
N LYS A 156 -27.78 -4.07 -1.50
CA LYS A 156 -27.24 -4.81 -0.35
C LYS A 156 -26.07 -4.11 0.34
N LEU A 157 -25.47 -3.12 -0.31
CA LEU A 157 -24.38 -2.37 0.31
C LEU A 157 -24.96 -1.45 1.36
N THR A 158 -24.60 -1.67 2.61
CA THR A 158 -25.04 -0.85 3.74
C THR A 158 -23.84 -0.29 4.49
N CYS A 159 -24.01 0.88 5.08
CA CYS A 159 -23.07 1.49 6.01
C CYS A 159 -23.80 1.87 7.30
N GLU A 160 -23.18 1.58 8.42
CA GLU A 160 -23.61 2.06 9.73
C GLU A 160 -23.17 3.51 9.89
N ASP A 161 -24.14 4.38 10.17
CA ASP A 161 -23.83 5.75 10.54
C ASP A 161 -23.14 5.76 11.91
N PRO A 162 -21.94 6.33 12.01
CA PRO A 162 -21.14 6.23 13.24
C PRO A 162 -21.63 7.08 14.40
N VAL A 163 -22.47 8.08 14.12
CA VAL A 163 -23.00 8.98 15.15
C VAL A 163 -24.31 8.43 15.71
N THR A 164 -25.13 7.83 14.85
CA THR A 164 -26.48 7.37 15.20
C THR A 164 -26.59 5.85 15.36
N GLY A 165 -25.58 5.08 14.92
CA GLY A 165 -25.62 3.62 14.86
C GLY A 165 -26.62 3.07 13.84
N LYS A 166 -27.23 3.93 13.02
CA LYS A 166 -28.27 3.53 12.07
C LYS A 166 -27.65 2.93 10.82
N ILE A 167 -28.08 1.72 10.45
CA ILE A 167 -27.70 1.10 9.18
C ILE A 167 -28.48 1.78 8.04
N THR A 168 -27.75 2.30 7.06
CA THR A 168 -28.30 2.96 5.87
C THR A 168 -27.72 2.34 4.59
N ALA A 169 -28.48 2.38 3.49
CA ALA A 169 -27.97 1.97 2.19
C ALA A 169 -26.76 2.83 1.81
N LEU A 170 -25.69 2.23 1.28
CA LEU A 170 -24.47 2.93 0.88
C LEU A 170 -24.77 3.93 -0.23
N LEU A 171 -25.61 3.57 -1.18
CA LEU A 171 -26.14 4.42 -2.25
C LEU A 171 -27.67 4.49 -2.13
N PRO A 172 -28.23 5.41 -1.33
CA PRO A 172 -29.68 5.58 -1.19
C PRO A 172 -30.41 5.93 -2.50
N GLU A 173 -29.69 6.44 -3.49
CA GLU A 173 -30.18 6.79 -4.83
C GLU A 173 -30.47 5.57 -5.70
N ILE A 174 -30.08 4.36 -5.26
CA ILE A 174 -30.36 3.11 -5.95
C ILE A 174 -31.41 2.33 -5.16
N ASP A 175 -32.62 2.24 -5.72
CA ASP A 175 -33.78 1.54 -5.16
C ASP A 175 -34.39 0.52 -6.14
N GLU A 176 -35.56 -0.03 -5.80
CA GLU A 176 -36.27 -1.04 -6.59
C GLU A 176 -36.78 -0.54 -7.95
N ASP A 177 -36.88 0.77 -8.14
CA ASP A 177 -37.41 1.40 -9.36
C ASP A 177 -36.29 2.03 -10.20
N THR A 178 -35.09 2.16 -9.64
CA THR A 178 -33.92 2.73 -10.33
C THR A 178 -33.54 1.87 -11.54
N GLU A 179 -33.54 2.48 -12.73
CA GLU A 179 -33.19 1.82 -13.99
C GLU A 179 -31.71 1.93 -14.34
N SER A 180 -31.03 2.99 -13.87
CA SER A 180 -29.60 3.19 -14.08
C SER A 180 -29.01 4.14 -13.05
N PHE A 181 -27.70 4.06 -12.83
CA PHE A 181 -26.95 4.95 -11.96
C PHE A 181 -25.65 5.39 -12.62
N SER A 182 -25.31 6.68 -12.51
CA SER A 182 -24.11 7.25 -13.15
C SER A 182 -23.07 7.69 -12.13
N PHE A 183 -21.82 7.25 -12.32
CA PHE A 183 -20.66 7.77 -11.61
C PHE A 183 -19.97 8.82 -12.46
N SER A 184 -19.57 9.95 -11.89
CA SER A 184 -18.85 11.01 -12.60
C SER A 184 -17.71 11.60 -11.78
N ALA A 185 -16.60 11.91 -12.44
CA ALA A 185 -15.46 12.63 -11.86
C ALA A 185 -14.83 13.57 -12.91
N SER A 186 -14.55 14.82 -12.52
CA SER A 186 -14.06 15.86 -13.43
C SER A 186 -12.72 15.53 -14.08
N GLU A 187 -11.79 14.96 -13.31
CA GLU A 187 -10.45 14.53 -13.76
C GLU A 187 -10.44 13.13 -14.38
N GLY A 188 -11.58 12.44 -14.38
CA GLY A 188 -11.72 11.08 -14.84
C GLY A 188 -11.84 10.07 -13.70
N LEU A 189 -12.58 9.00 -13.95
CA LEU A 189 -12.96 8.03 -12.94
C LEU A 189 -11.80 7.20 -12.42
N LEU A 190 -10.69 7.05 -13.17
CA LEU A 190 -9.51 6.34 -12.68
C LEU A 190 -8.91 6.99 -11.42
N PHE A 191 -9.07 8.31 -11.26
CA PHE A 191 -8.58 9.05 -10.10
C PHE A 191 -9.61 9.12 -8.96
N ALA A 192 -10.86 8.72 -9.21
CA ALA A 192 -11.84 8.58 -8.15
C ALA A 192 -11.50 7.36 -7.28
N THR A 193 -11.51 7.56 -5.96
CA THR A 193 -10.94 6.62 -4.97
C THR A 193 -11.49 5.19 -5.12
N GLN A 194 -12.78 5.04 -5.37
CA GLN A 194 -13.44 3.75 -5.54
C GLN A 194 -13.00 2.95 -6.77
N PHE A 195 -12.49 3.59 -7.83
CA PHE A 195 -11.98 2.91 -9.02
C PHE A 195 -10.45 2.84 -9.03
N SER A 196 -9.78 3.87 -8.47
CA SER A 196 -8.32 3.90 -8.34
C SER A 196 -7.80 2.74 -7.49
N GLN A 197 -8.47 2.44 -6.37
CA GLN A 197 -8.06 1.36 -5.47
C GLN A 197 -8.06 -0.03 -6.14
N PRO A 198 -9.17 -0.50 -6.78
CA PRO A 198 -9.15 -1.74 -7.56
C PRO A 198 -8.09 -1.77 -8.66
N ALA A 199 -7.92 -0.67 -9.38
CA ALA A 199 -6.98 -0.62 -10.49
C ALA A 199 -5.52 -0.80 -10.04
N LEU A 200 -5.11 -0.10 -8.98
CA LEU A 200 -3.76 -0.19 -8.41
C LEU A 200 -3.48 -1.59 -7.87
N VAL A 201 -4.43 -2.15 -7.12
CA VAL A 201 -4.24 -3.47 -6.51
C VAL A 201 -4.19 -4.58 -7.57
N LEU A 202 -4.96 -4.47 -8.66
CA LEU A 202 -4.85 -5.41 -9.79
C LEU A 202 -3.50 -5.30 -10.49
N LEU A 203 -3.00 -4.09 -10.71
CA LEU A 203 -1.66 -3.88 -11.26
C LEU A 203 -0.60 -4.58 -10.41
N GLU A 204 -0.61 -4.30 -9.12
CA GLU A 204 0.36 -4.83 -8.17
C GLU A 204 0.29 -6.36 -8.09
N LYS A 205 -0.91 -6.94 -8.00
CA LYS A 205 -1.07 -8.41 -8.01
C LYS A 205 -0.65 -9.01 -9.35
N ALA A 206 -0.95 -8.37 -10.47
CA ALA A 206 -0.55 -8.84 -11.80
C ALA A 206 0.97 -8.90 -11.91
N MET A 207 1.68 -7.81 -11.59
CA MET A 207 3.14 -7.75 -11.61
C MET A 207 3.76 -8.77 -10.64
N PHE A 208 3.21 -8.89 -9.43
CA PHE A 208 3.68 -9.86 -8.47
C PHE A 208 3.53 -11.31 -8.96
N SER A 209 2.41 -11.62 -9.60
CA SER A 209 2.17 -12.96 -10.13
C SER A 209 3.16 -13.33 -11.24
N GLU A 210 3.67 -12.34 -12.00
CA GLU A 210 4.76 -12.59 -12.96
C GLU A 210 6.09 -12.92 -12.26
N ILE A 211 6.42 -12.19 -11.19
CA ILE A 211 7.61 -12.42 -10.37
C ILE A 211 7.54 -13.83 -9.73
N GLU A 212 6.35 -14.21 -9.26
CA GLU A 212 6.06 -15.53 -8.72
C GLU A 212 6.21 -16.63 -9.78
N ALA A 213 5.63 -16.45 -10.97
CA ALA A 213 5.77 -17.39 -12.09
C ALA A 213 7.22 -17.56 -12.56
N ALA A 214 8.04 -16.51 -12.41
CA ALA A 214 9.48 -16.54 -12.67
C ALA A 214 10.30 -17.14 -11.51
N GLN A 215 9.67 -17.61 -10.43
CA GLN A 215 10.30 -18.19 -9.23
C GLN A 215 11.33 -17.26 -8.57
N LEU A 216 11.08 -15.95 -8.59
CA LEU A 216 12.02 -14.95 -8.09
C LEU A 216 11.89 -14.67 -6.58
N ILE A 217 10.81 -15.13 -5.94
CA ILE A 217 10.46 -14.76 -4.56
C ILE A 217 11.14 -15.70 -3.56
N PRO A 218 12.02 -15.20 -2.68
CA PRO A 218 12.59 -15.99 -1.59
C PRO A 218 11.54 -16.49 -0.60
N ASP A 219 11.78 -17.67 -0.04
CA ASP A 219 10.93 -18.28 0.99
C ASP A 219 10.91 -17.49 2.31
N ASP A 220 11.93 -16.67 2.57
CA ASP A 220 12.09 -15.83 3.77
C ASP A 220 11.83 -14.34 3.52
N ALA A 221 11.27 -13.97 2.36
CA ALA A 221 11.00 -12.58 2.03
C ALA A 221 9.95 -11.95 2.97
N TYR A 222 10.23 -10.73 3.41
CA TYR A 222 9.27 -9.88 4.12
C TYR A 222 8.34 -9.17 3.13
N PHE A 223 7.17 -8.74 3.60
CA PHE A 223 6.36 -7.82 2.82
C PHE A 223 5.63 -6.80 3.71
N ALA A 224 5.46 -5.61 3.14
CA ALA A 224 4.67 -4.52 3.71
C ALA A 224 3.97 -3.79 2.56
N GLY A 225 2.90 -3.06 2.84
CA GLY A 225 2.26 -2.25 1.82
C GLY A 225 1.78 -0.95 2.39
N HIS A 226 2.07 0.16 1.72
CA HIS A 226 1.67 1.47 2.20
C HIS A 226 0.17 1.67 1.99
N SER A 227 -0.59 1.81 3.08
CA SER A 227 -2.04 2.03 3.02
C SER A 227 -2.78 0.97 2.17
N LEU A 228 -3.23 1.32 0.96
CA LEU A 228 -3.87 0.41 0.01
C LEU A 228 -2.99 -0.81 -0.33
N GLY A 229 -1.67 -0.59 -0.45
CA GLY A 229 -0.72 -1.65 -0.80
C GLY A 229 -0.72 -2.80 0.20
N GLU A 230 -1.20 -2.60 1.43
CA GLU A 230 -1.33 -3.67 2.42
C GLU A 230 -2.23 -4.81 1.90
N TYR A 231 -3.33 -4.46 1.24
CA TYR A 231 -4.23 -5.45 0.62
C TYR A 231 -3.56 -6.15 -0.55
N ALA A 232 -2.80 -5.43 -1.37
CA ALA A 232 -2.04 -6.01 -2.47
C ALA A 232 -0.96 -6.98 -1.96
N GLY A 233 -0.27 -6.64 -0.88
CA GLY A 233 0.68 -7.52 -0.22
C GLY A 233 0.03 -8.79 0.31
N LEU A 234 -1.11 -8.67 1.01
CA LEU A 234 -1.84 -9.82 1.57
C LEU A 234 -2.33 -10.81 0.50
N ILE A 235 -2.86 -10.33 -0.64
CA ILE A 235 -3.24 -11.24 -1.75
C ILE A 235 -2.03 -11.79 -2.49
N SER A 236 -0.95 -11.01 -2.58
CA SER A 236 0.23 -11.36 -3.36
C SER A 236 1.04 -12.43 -2.62
N PHE A 237 1.44 -12.16 -1.39
CA PHE A 237 2.31 -13.02 -0.61
C PHE A 237 1.58 -14.15 0.12
N ALA A 238 0.46 -13.83 0.75
CA ALA A 238 -0.22 -14.78 1.61
C ALA A 238 -1.39 -15.48 0.92
N GLY A 239 -1.80 -15.05 -0.29
CA GLY A 239 -2.99 -15.59 -0.95
C GLY A 239 -4.24 -15.51 -0.05
N ALA A 240 -4.30 -14.52 0.83
CA ALA A 240 -5.30 -14.43 1.89
C ALA A 240 -6.72 -14.14 1.37
N LEU A 241 -6.82 -13.66 0.13
CA LEU A 241 -8.06 -13.32 -0.57
C LEU A 241 -7.99 -13.83 -2.01
N THR A 242 -9.14 -14.12 -2.60
CA THR A 242 -9.23 -14.27 -4.06
C THR A 242 -9.23 -12.91 -4.74
N VAL A 243 -8.89 -12.87 -6.04
CA VAL A 243 -8.94 -11.63 -6.84
C VAL A 243 -10.35 -11.02 -6.78
N GLU A 244 -11.38 -11.86 -6.88
CA GLU A 244 -12.78 -11.45 -6.85
C GLU A 244 -13.18 -10.85 -5.50
N ALA A 245 -12.83 -11.51 -4.39
CA ALA A 245 -13.12 -11.01 -3.04
C ALA A 245 -12.37 -9.70 -2.76
N LEU A 246 -11.14 -9.57 -3.25
CA LEU A 246 -10.35 -8.36 -3.12
C LEU A 246 -10.95 -7.20 -3.91
N MET A 247 -11.43 -7.43 -5.14
CA MET A 247 -12.08 -6.40 -5.95
C MET A 247 -13.33 -5.84 -5.27
N ASP A 248 -14.16 -6.71 -4.69
CA ASP A 248 -15.27 -6.25 -3.85
C ASP A 248 -14.76 -5.40 -2.69
N LEU A 249 -13.76 -5.90 -1.95
CA LEU A 249 -13.28 -5.26 -0.74
C LEU A 249 -12.72 -3.86 -1.00
N VAL A 250 -11.86 -3.69 -2.00
CA VAL A 250 -11.19 -2.40 -2.27
C VAL A 250 -12.10 -1.41 -2.98
N PHE A 251 -13.04 -1.88 -3.81
CA PHE A 251 -14.10 -1.04 -4.36
C PHE A 251 -14.98 -0.48 -3.23
N LEU A 252 -15.46 -1.35 -2.34
CA LEU A 252 -16.30 -0.98 -1.21
C LEU A 252 -15.55 -0.12 -0.19
N ARG A 253 -14.27 -0.40 0.05
CA ARG A 253 -13.40 0.46 0.86
C ARG A 253 -13.41 1.88 0.32
N GLY A 254 -13.18 2.07 -0.98
CA GLY A 254 -13.22 3.39 -1.59
C GLY A 254 -14.58 4.07 -1.50
N MET A 255 -15.67 3.33 -1.69
CA MET A 255 -17.03 3.86 -1.56
C MET A 255 -17.38 4.30 -0.12
N ILE A 256 -17.04 3.48 0.87
CA ILE A 256 -17.27 3.80 2.29
C ILE A 256 -16.48 5.05 2.67
N MET A 257 -15.20 5.14 2.28
CA MET A 257 -14.36 6.31 2.55
C MET A 257 -14.92 7.59 1.94
N GLN A 258 -15.45 7.50 0.71
CA GLN A 258 -16.06 8.63 0.02
C GLN A 258 -17.36 9.11 0.69
N LYS A 259 -18.14 8.18 1.23
CA LYS A 259 -19.41 8.50 1.91
C LYS A 259 -19.23 9.05 3.33
N SER A 260 -18.17 8.62 4.03
CA SER A 260 -17.91 9.07 5.40
C SER A 260 -17.63 10.57 5.52
N VAL A 261 -17.36 11.25 4.40
CA VAL A 261 -17.08 12.68 4.38
C VAL A 261 -18.29 13.44 3.86
N LYS A 262 -18.74 14.44 4.64
CA LYS A 262 -19.80 15.34 4.22
C LYS A 262 -19.30 16.21 3.06
N ARG A 263 -20.13 16.31 2.02
CA ARG A 263 -19.85 17.08 0.81
C ARG A 263 -20.90 18.17 0.63
N ASN A 264 -20.50 19.28 0.05
CA ASN A 264 -21.39 20.38 -0.32
C ASN A 264 -22.15 20.08 -1.63
N ALA A 265 -22.98 21.01 -2.10
CA ALA A 265 -23.79 20.85 -3.31
C ALA A 265 -22.95 20.60 -4.58
N GLU A 266 -21.71 21.11 -4.63
CA GLU A 266 -20.77 20.88 -5.73
C GLU A 266 -19.93 19.60 -5.56
N GLY A 267 -20.26 18.77 -4.55
CA GLY A 267 -19.58 17.50 -4.28
C GLY A 267 -18.19 17.65 -3.64
N ARG A 268 -17.82 18.83 -3.15
CA ARG A 268 -16.53 19.09 -2.48
C ARG A 268 -16.62 18.86 -0.99
N SER A 269 -15.53 18.42 -0.37
CA SER A 269 -15.41 18.35 1.08
C SER A 269 -14.60 19.53 1.64
N ASP A 270 -14.77 19.78 2.93
CA ASP A 270 -13.95 20.72 3.70
C ASP A 270 -12.63 20.07 4.20
N TYR A 271 -12.30 18.86 3.74
CA TYR A 271 -11.11 18.13 4.14
C TYR A 271 -10.07 18.04 3.03
N GLY A 272 -8.83 17.82 3.43
CA GLY A 272 -7.73 17.58 2.52
C GLY A 272 -6.55 16.91 3.20
N MET A 273 -5.45 16.81 2.46
CA MET A 273 -4.19 16.29 2.97
C MET A 273 -3.02 17.10 2.39
N VAL A 274 -1.99 17.33 3.21
CA VAL A 274 -0.75 18.01 2.80
C VAL A 274 0.46 17.13 3.15
N ALA A 275 1.41 17.00 2.22
CA ALA A 275 2.72 16.47 2.52
C ALA A 275 3.56 17.56 3.20
N THR A 276 4.15 17.25 4.35
CA THR A 276 4.94 18.19 5.16
C THR A 276 6.39 17.73 5.27
N ASN A 277 7.32 18.68 5.15
CA ASN A 277 8.76 18.45 5.26
C ASN A 277 9.38 19.38 6.32
N PRO A 278 9.63 18.89 7.55
CA PRO A 278 10.21 19.68 8.64
C PRO A 278 11.53 20.37 8.27
N THR A 279 12.43 19.71 7.52
CA THR A 279 13.73 20.30 7.16
C THR A 279 13.65 21.56 6.30
N ARG A 280 12.48 21.87 5.70
CA ARG A 280 12.25 23.11 4.94
C ARG A 280 12.01 24.33 5.84
N VAL A 281 11.59 24.10 7.08
CA VAL A 281 11.41 25.14 8.11
C VAL A 281 12.78 25.63 8.56
N GLY A 282 13.67 24.72 8.94
CA GLY A 282 15.06 25.00 9.30
C GLY A 282 15.85 23.70 9.53
N SER A 283 17.18 23.75 9.51
CA SER A 283 18.03 22.58 9.77
C SER A 283 17.84 22.02 11.18
N ASP A 284 17.54 22.90 12.14
CA ASP A 284 17.41 22.56 13.56
C ASP A 284 15.94 22.34 13.96
N PHE A 285 15.02 22.41 13.00
CA PHE A 285 13.59 22.22 13.24
C PHE A 285 13.25 20.73 13.21
N ALA A 286 13.00 20.17 14.40
CA ALA A 286 12.71 18.76 14.57
C ALA A 286 11.22 18.41 14.32
N GLU A 287 10.96 17.20 13.84
CA GLU A 287 9.61 16.65 13.63
C GLU A 287 8.70 16.72 14.87
N GLU A 288 9.26 16.59 16.08
CA GLU A 288 8.49 16.67 17.33
C GLU A 288 7.90 18.06 17.57
N ALA A 289 8.58 19.12 17.11
CA ALA A 289 8.05 20.47 17.15
C ALA A 289 6.88 20.63 16.16
N MET A 290 6.97 19.98 14.99
CA MET A 290 5.85 19.93 14.03
C MET A 290 4.64 19.21 14.63
N TYR A 291 4.83 18.09 15.32
CA TYR A 291 3.74 17.35 15.96
C TYR A 291 3.01 18.23 16.98
N LYS A 292 3.75 18.96 17.84
CA LYS A 292 3.16 19.90 18.79
C LYS A 292 2.38 21.03 18.12
N ILE A 293 2.84 21.54 16.98
CA ILE A 293 2.10 22.56 16.21
C ILE A 293 0.81 21.98 15.65
N VAL A 294 0.86 20.76 15.10
CA VAL A 294 -0.34 20.05 14.60
C VAL A 294 -1.37 19.87 15.72
N ASP A 295 -0.93 19.33 16.86
CA ASP A 295 -1.80 19.12 18.03
C ASP A 295 -2.37 20.45 18.58
N GLY A 296 -1.54 21.49 18.63
CA GLY A 296 -1.94 22.82 19.09
C GLY A 296 -2.97 23.49 18.17
N ILE A 297 -2.83 23.35 16.84
CA ILE A 297 -3.84 23.85 15.88
C ILE A 297 -5.15 23.11 16.04
N GLU A 298 -5.09 21.79 16.21
CA GLU A 298 -6.27 20.96 16.41
C GLU A 298 -7.02 21.36 17.70
N ALA A 299 -6.29 21.52 18.80
CA ALA A 299 -6.84 21.97 20.08
C ALA A 299 -7.44 23.38 20.00
N ALA A 300 -6.79 24.33 19.33
CA ALA A 300 -7.25 25.71 19.21
C ALA A 300 -8.49 25.85 18.29
N SER A 301 -8.58 25.02 17.25
CA SER A 301 -9.69 25.07 16.29
C SER A 301 -10.89 24.21 16.70
N GLY A 302 -10.67 23.15 17.48
CA GLY A 302 -11.66 22.11 17.77
C GLY A 302 -12.01 21.25 16.55
N LYS A 303 -11.17 21.27 15.51
CA LYS A 303 -11.39 20.63 14.21
C LYS A 303 -10.20 19.74 13.84
N LEU A 304 -10.43 18.73 13.01
CA LEU A 304 -9.44 17.69 12.68
C LEU A 304 -8.14 18.27 12.09
N LEU A 305 -6.99 17.84 12.61
CA LEU A 305 -5.69 17.97 11.99
C LEU A 305 -4.73 16.94 12.59
N GLN A 306 -4.33 15.93 11.81
CA GLN A 306 -3.53 14.81 12.32
C GLN A 306 -2.44 14.41 11.34
N VAL A 307 -1.27 14.05 11.87
CA VAL A 307 -0.25 13.33 11.08
C VAL A 307 -0.75 11.91 10.84
N VAL A 308 -0.90 11.54 9.57
CA VAL A 308 -1.51 10.28 9.15
C VAL A 308 -0.55 9.37 8.40
N ASN A 309 0.54 9.91 7.87
CA ASN A 309 1.62 9.10 7.31
C ASN A 309 2.98 9.57 7.84
N PHE A 310 3.71 8.64 8.46
CA PHE A 310 5.09 8.80 8.91
C PHE A 310 6.01 8.14 7.88
N ASN A 311 6.32 8.85 6.78
CA ASN A 311 6.98 8.24 5.62
C ASN A 311 8.50 8.20 5.75
N ILE A 312 9.12 9.36 5.98
CA ILE A 312 10.57 9.48 6.10
C ILE A 312 10.88 10.40 7.28
N GLN A 313 11.61 9.86 8.26
CA GLN A 313 12.02 10.59 9.46
C GLN A 313 12.65 11.94 9.11
N GLN A 314 12.20 13.00 9.81
CA GLN A 314 12.55 14.41 9.60
C GLN A 314 12.26 15.00 8.20
N ARG A 315 11.81 14.23 7.20
CA ARG A 315 11.75 14.68 5.79
C ARG A 315 10.37 14.63 5.16
N GLN A 316 9.57 13.62 5.46
CA GLN A 316 8.30 13.44 4.78
C GLN A 316 7.24 12.87 5.71
N TYR A 317 6.23 13.70 5.96
CA TYR A 317 5.01 13.35 6.66
C TYR A 317 3.82 13.70 5.79
N VAL A 318 2.66 13.13 6.07
CA VAL A 318 1.40 13.60 5.52
C VAL A 318 0.47 13.94 6.66
N VAL A 319 -0.11 15.14 6.61
CA VAL A 319 -1.07 15.66 7.57
C VAL A 319 -2.43 15.73 6.89
N ALA A 320 -3.45 15.14 7.51
CA ALA A 320 -4.84 15.18 7.06
C ALA A 320 -5.67 16.03 8.03
N GLY A 321 -6.64 16.78 7.52
CA GLY A 321 -7.43 17.67 8.37
C GLY A 321 -8.44 18.48 7.61
N GLU A 322 -9.11 19.37 8.32
CA GLU A 322 -9.94 20.42 7.69
C GLU A 322 -9.04 21.39 6.91
N ASN A 323 -9.51 21.85 5.76
CA ASN A 323 -8.78 22.74 4.86
C ASN A 323 -8.29 24.02 5.59
N VAL A 324 -9.08 24.58 6.51
CA VAL A 324 -8.66 25.75 7.32
C VAL A 324 -7.45 25.41 8.19
N ASN A 325 -7.46 24.25 8.84
CA ASN A 325 -6.37 23.81 9.71
C ASN A 325 -5.11 23.46 8.91
N LEU A 326 -5.26 22.92 7.70
CA LEU A 326 -4.14 22.64 6.79
C LEU A 326 -3.48 23.93 6.29
N GLU A 327 -4.26 24.97 5.99
CA GLU A 327 -3.70 26.29 5.69
C GLU A 327 -3.06 26.92 6.93
N THR A 328 -3.69 26.79 8.09
CA THR A 328 -3.14 27.25 9.38
C THR A 328 -1.76 26.63 9.63
N LEU A 329 -1.60 25.33 9.41
CA LEU A 329 -0.31 24.64 9.51
C LEU A 329 0.73 25.23 8.55
N SER A 330 0.35 25.47 7.29
CA SER A 330 1.23 26.08 6.29
C SER A 330 1.74 27.47 6.72
N LEU A 331 0.83 28.30 7.24
CA LEU A 331 1.15 29.64 7.75
C LEU A 331 2.01 29.57 9.01
N ALA A 332 1.64 28.72 9.97
CA ALA A 332 2.37 28.55 11.23
C ALA A 332 3.81 28.09 11.00
N LEU A 333 4.04 27.08 10.14
CA LEU A 333 5.39 26.63 9.80
C LEU A 333 6.22 27.71 9.09
N SER A 334 5.57 28.58 8.31
CA SER A 334 6.25 29.71 7.67
C SER A 334 6.62 30.80 8.69
N ALA A 335 5.75 31.08 9.65
CA ALA A 335 6.01 32.02 10.73
C ALA A 335 7.11 31.52 11.68
N VAL A 336 7.10 30.23 12.05
CA VAL A 336 8.13 29.62 12.91
C VAL A 336 9.52 29.73 12.30
N LYS A 337 9.67 29.61 10.98
CA LYS A 337 10.96 29.85 10.31
C LYS A 337 11.53 31.26 10.55
N THR A 338 10.65 32.24 10.73
CA THR A 338 11.05 33.64 10.96
C THR A 338 11.25 33.97 12.44
N LEU A 339 10.74 33.12 13.35
CA LEU A 339 10.92 33.28 14.78
C LEU A 339 12.35 32.92 15.19
N LYS A 340 12.90 33.73 16.10
CA LYS A 340 14.20 33.49 16.72
C LYS A 340 14.10 32.65 18.00
N SER A 341 12.88 32.33 18.45
CA SER A 341 12.56 31.65 19.70
C SER A 341 11.54 30.54 19.41
N THR A 342 11.68 29.41 20.11
CA THR A 342 10.77 28.25 20.08
C THR A 342 10.02 28.08 21.39
N ALA A 343 9.90 29.14 22.20
CA ALA A 343 9.14 29.11 23.44
C ALA A 343 7.66 28.75 23.19
N ALA A 344 7.04 28.04 24.13
CA ALA A 344 5.67 27.56 23.98
C ALA A 344 4.65 28.69 23.74
N GLU A 345 4.79 29.81 24.46
CA GLU A 345 3.94 31.00 24.28
C GLU A 345 4.05 31.61 22.88
N ASP A 346 5.24 31.60 22.28
CA ASP A 346 5.46 32.07 20.91
C ASP A 346 4.74 31.17 19.90
N VAL A 347 4.77 29.86 20.11
CA VAL A 347 4.10 28.87 19.24
C VAL A 347 2.58 28.99 19.35
N GLU A 348 2.02 29.14 20.55
CA GLU A 348 0.58 29.33 20.74
C GLU A 348 0.08 30.60 20.06
N LYS A 349 0.84 31.71 20.19
CA LYS A 349 0.51 32.96 19.50
C LYS A 349 0.54 32.81 17.98
N VAL A 350 1.56 32.15 17.44
CA VAL A 350 1.65 31.86 16.00
C VAL A 350 0.48 31.04 15.51
N ILE A 351 0.06 30.03 16.27
CA ILE A 351 -1.11 29.21 15.94
C ILE A 351 -2.37 30.07 15.90
N ALA A 352 -2.60 30.91 16.92
CA ALA A 352 -3.76 31.79 16.99
C ALA A 352 -3.81 32.78 15.81
N ASP A 353 -2.70 33.46 15.53
CA ASP A 353 -2.58 34.43 14.44
C ASP A 353 -2.79 33.75 13.07
N SER A 354 -2.15 32.58 12.86
CA SER A 354 -2.28 31.80 11.62
C SER A 354 -3.70 31.28 11.41
N LEU A 355 -4.38 30.86 12.48
CA LEU A 355 -5.76 30.36 12.42
C LEU A 355 -6.73 31.49 12.08
N ALA A 356 -6.55 32.67 12.68
CA ALA A 356 -7.35 33.85 12.33
C ALA A 356 -7.18 34.24 10.86
N GLN A 357 -5.94 34.20 10.35
CA GLN A 357 -5.66 34.48 8.94
C GLN A 357 -6.31 33.45 7.99
N ALA A 358 -6.22 32.17 8.30
CA ALA A 358 -6.83 31.11 7.49
C ALA A 358 -8.37 31.22 7.47
N ARG A 359 -9.00 31.51 8.62
CA ARG A 359 -10.45 31.75 8.73
C ARG A 359 -10.90 32.96 7.91
N ALA A 360 -10.20 34.10 8.04
CA ALA A 360 -10.50 35.30 7.27
C ALA A 360 -10.38 35.06 5.75
N ARG A 361 -9.44 34.22 5.32
CA ARG A 361 -9.34 33.82 3.90
C ARG A 361 -10.52 32.93 3.47
N LYS A 362 -10.94 31.96 4.30
CA LYS A 362 -12.11 31.12 4.01
C LYS A 362 -13.37 31.97 3.87
N GLU A 363 -13.61 32.89 4.81
CA GLU A 363 -14.74 33.83 4.75
C GLU A 363 -14.72 34.68 3.48
N LYS A 364 -13.54 35.19 3.08
CA LYS A 364 -13.40 35.95 1.83
C LYS A 364 -13.68 35.11 0.59
N CYS A 365 -13.24 33.85 0.57
CA CYS A 365 -13.54 32.90 -0.51
C CYS A 365 -15.05 32.66 -0.63
N GLU A 366 -15.72 32.43 0.51
CA GLU A 366 -17.18 32.24 0.57
C GLU A 366 -17.94 33.50 0.11
N GLN A 367 -17.53 34.70 0.53
CA GLN A 367 -18.13 35.97 0.09
C GLN A 367 -17.96 36.26 -1.41
N THR A 368 -16.90 35.73 -2.03
CA THR A 368 -16.59 35.94 -3.45
C THR A 368 -16.99 34.78 -4.34
N ASP A 369 -17.69 33.77 -3.80
CA ASP A 369 -18.08 32.54 -4.47
C ASP A 369 -16.89 31.83 -5.15
N ARG A 370 -15.72 31.88 -4.50
CA ARG A 370 -14.49 31.24 -4.98
C ARG A 370 -14.17 30.01 -4.14
N PRO A 371 -13.70 28.90 -4.76
CA PRO A 371 -13.30 27.72 -4.01
C PRO A 371 -12.12 28.02 -3.08
N PHE A 372 -12.21 27.54 -1.84
CA PHE A 372 -11.10 27.54 -0.91
C PHE A 372 -10.12 26.42 -1.28
N THR A 373 -9.10 26.75 -2.07
CA THR A 373 -8.08 25.80 -2.50
C THR A 373 -6.79 26.00 -1.73
N LEU A 374 -6.24 24.91 -1.18
CA LEU A 374 -4.95 24.91 -0.51
C LEU A 374 -3.84 25.24 -1.50
N ALA A 375 -2.91 26.11 -1.09
CA ALA A 375 -1.73 26.47 -1.86
C ALA A 375 -0.49 25.80 -1.28
N ARG A 376 0.54 25.63 -2.12
CA ARG A 376 1.86 25.18 -1.67
C ARG A 376 2.46 26.21 -0.72
N GLY A 377 2.86 25.76 0.47
CA GLY A 377 3.59 26.55 1.45
C GLY A 377 5.10 26.32 1.41
N LEU A 378 5.79 26.89 2.39
CA LEU A 378 7.22 26.71 2.60
C LEU A 378 7.59 25.23 2.81
N ALA A 379 6.88 24.57 3.73
CA ALA A 379 7.14 23.21 4.18
C ALA A 379 5.99 22.25 3.86
N THR A 380 4.91 22.72 3.26
CA THR A 380 3.67 21.97 2.99
C THR A 380 3.37 21.94 1.50
N ILE A 381 2.97 20.78 0.98
CA ILE A 381 2.55 20.58 -0.41
C ILE A 381 1.18 19.88 -0.38
N PRO A 382 0.10 20.53 -0.83
CA PRO A 382 -1.22 19.90 -0.92
C PRO A 382 -1.22 18.69 -1.84
N LEU A 383 -1.89 17.61 -1.42
CA LEU A 383 -2.12 16.43 -2.25
C LEU A 383 -3.36 16.68 -3.10
N VAL A 384 -3.15 17.02 -4.38
CA VAL A 384 -4.22 17.37 -5.33
C VAL A 384 -5.15 16.18 -5.55
N GLY A 385 -6.45 16.43 -5.58
CA GLY A 385 -7.48 15.41 -5.82
C GLY A 385 -7.82 14.52 -4.62
N ILE A 386 -7.18 14.74 -3.46
CA ILE A 386 -7.49 14.02 -2.22
C ILE A 386 -8.28 14.93 -1.29
N ASP A 387 -9.54 14.58 -1.09
CA ASP A 387 -10.52 15.33 -0.31
C ASP A 387 -11.15 14.50 0.82
N VAL A 388 -10.50 13.39 1.19
CA VAL A 388 -10.89 12.53 2.31
C VAL A 388 -9.69 12.39 3.24
N PRO A 389 -9.84 12.60 4.57
CA PRO A 389 -8.73 12.58 5.50
C PRO A 389 -8.38 11.13 5.91
N PHE A 390 -7.72 10.41 5.00
CA PHE A 390 -7.38 8.99 5.19
C PHE A 390 -6.51 8.75 6.42
N HIS A 391 -6.71 7.61 7.07
CA HIS A 391 -6.01 7.19 8.31
C HIS A 391 -6.18 8.12 9.52
N SER A 392 -7.00 9.15 9.41
CA SER A 392 -7.36 10.01 10.54
C SER A 392 -8.49 9.41 11.36
N ARG A 393 -8.69 9.97 12.56
CA ARG A 393 -9.77 9.57 13.46
C ARG A 393 -11.17 9.86 12.92
N GLU A 394 -11.30 10.76 11.94
CA GLU A 394 -12.58 11.10 11.30
C GLU A 394 -13.24 9.85 10.68
N LEU A 395 -12.43 8.90 10.22
CA LEU A 395 -12.92 7.67 9.60
C LEU A 395 -13.12 6.51 10.58
N LEU A 396 -12.81 6.67 11.88
CA LEU A 396 -13.01 5.60 12.88
C LEU A 396 -14.45 5.13 12.95
N GLY A 397 -15.39 6.06 12.73
CA GLY A 397 -16.79 5.74 12.66
C GLY A 397 -17.16 4.65 11.64
N GLY A 398 -16.47 4.60 10.49
CA GLY A 398 -16.74 3.59 9.45
C GLY A 398 -16.12 2.22 9.72
N VAL A 399 -15.28 2.09 10.76
CA VAL A 399 -14.51 0.86 11.03
C VAL A 399 -15.40 -0.34 11.37
N PRO A 400 -16.47 -0.24 12.18
CA PRO A 400 -17.36 -1.38 12.45
C PRO A 400 -17.98 -1.97 11.18
N SER A 401 -18.51 -1.13 10.30
CA SER A 401 -19.08 -1.56 9.01
C SER A 401 -18.02 -2.22 8.12
N PHE A 402 -16.85 -1.62 8.02
CA PHE A 402 -15.77 -2.19 7.22
C PHE A 402 -15.23 -3.50 7.81
N ARG A 403 -15.19 -3.65 9.14
CA ARG A 403 -14.85 -4.90 9.82
C ARG A 403 -15.86 -6.00 9.52
N ALA A 404 -17.16 -5.69 9.54
CA ALA A 404 -18.20 -6.63 9.17
C ALA A 404 -18.02 -7.11 7.72
N LEU A 405 -17.71 -6.19 6.79
CA LEU A 405 -17.38 -6.53 5.41
C LEU A 405 -16.16 -7.45 5.32
N LEU A 406 -15.06 -7.14 6.01
CA LEU A 406 -13.84 -7.96 6.02
C LEU A 406 -14.14 -9.40 6.44
N ARG A 407 -14.96 -9.60 7.48
CA ARG A 407 -15.36 -10.94 7.95
C ARG A 407 -16.08 -11.79 6.90
N THR A 408 -16.73 -11.16 5.92
CA THR A 408 -17.38 -11.89 4.80
C THR A 408 -16.43 -12.28 3.68
N LYS A 409 -15.24 -11.66 3.63
CA LYS A 409 -14.27 -11.84 2.54
C LYS A 409 -13.10 -12.74 2.93
N PHE A 410 -12.70 -12.72 4.20
CA PHE A 410 -11.65 -13.57 4.73
C PHE A 410 -12.21 -14.91 5.24
N ASP A 411 -11.70 -16.01 4.69
CA ASP A 411 -11.97 -17.35 5.18
C ASP A 411 -10.95 -17.72 6.28
N PRO A 412 -11.40 -17.99 7.53
CA PRO A 412 -10.51 -18.37 8.62
C PRO A 412 -9.64 -19.59 8.32
N GLN A 413 -10.16 -20.59 7.60
CA GLN A 413 -9.40 -21.79 7.26
C GLN A 413 -8.31 -21.50 6.23
N VAL A 414 -8.58 -20.57 5.30
CA VAL A 414 -7.54 -20.07 4.38
C VAL A 414 -6.47 -19.36 5.18
N LEU A 415 -6.83 -18.41 6.04
CA LEU A 415 -5.87 -17.66 6.85
C LEU A 415 -4.98 -18.55 7.72
N GLU A 416 -5.56 -19.58 8.36
CA GLU A 416 -4.81 -20.53 9.18
C GLU A 416 -3.75 -21.27 8.37
N ARG A 417 -4.08 -21.73 7.16
CA ARG A 417 -3.11 -22.36 6.24
C ARG A 417 -2.00 -21.40 5.79
N GLN A 418 -2.28 -20.10 5.76
CA GLN A 418 -1.36 -19.07 5.28
C GLN A 418 -0.51 -18.44 6.40
N LEU A 419 -0.70 -18.85 7.66
CA LEU A 419 0.09 -18.36 8.80
C LEU A 419 1.61 -18.42 8.56
N PRO A 420 2.21 -19.47 7.96
CA PRO A 420 3.65 -19.49 7.68
C PRO A 420 4.13 -18.39 6.72
N LEU A 421 3.24 -17.84 5.89
CA LEU A 421 3.54 -16.74 4.98
C LEU A 421 3.32 -15.36 5.63
N LEU A 422 2.63 -15.31 6.78
CA LEU A 422 2.28 -14.08 7.49
C LEU A 422 3.18 -13.84 8.71
N VAL A 423 3.32 -14.85 9.57
CA VAL A 423 4.02 -14.74 10.86
C VAL A 423 5.50 -14.45 10.64
N ASN A 424 5.99 -13.38 11.26
CA ASN A 424 7.34 -12.83 11.10
C ASN A 424 7.72 -12.39 9.67
N ARG A 425 6.74 -12.20 8.77
CA ARG A 425 6.98 -11.81 7.38
C ARG A 425 6.17 -10.59 6.95
N TYR A 426 4.90 -10.55 7.35
CA TYR A 426 4.01 -9.43 7.12
C TYR A 426 4.28 -8.30 8.12
N ILE A 427 4.44 -7.07 7.64
CA ILE A 427 4.57 -5.87 8.49
C ILE A 427 3.36 -4.95 8.24
N PRO A 428 2.38 -4.88 9.15
CA PRO A 428 1.22 -4.00 9.02
C PRO A 428 1.56 -2.54 9.27
N ASN A 429 0.80 -1.64 8.66
CA ASN A 429 0.94 -0.19 8.87
C ASN A 429 0.60 0.26 10.29
N LEU A 430 -0.28 -0.46 10.99
CA LEU A 430 -0.84 -0.03 12.28
C LEU A 430 0.19 -0.01 13.43
N VAL A 431 1.01 -1.06 13.53
CA VAL A 431 2.01 -1.22 14.61
C VAL A 431 3.46 -1.29 14.09
N ALA A 432 3.66 -1.43 12.78
CA ALA A 432 4.98 -1.45 12.12
C ALA A 432 5.98 -2.49 12.67
N THR A 433 5.50 -3.53 13.35
CA THR A 433 6.28 -4.69 13.83
C THR A 433 5.88 -5.95 13.07
N PRO A 434 6.80 -6.92 12.83
CA PRO A 434 6.46 -8.16 12.13
C PRO A 434 5.29 -8.87 12.80
N PHE A 435 4.29 -9.25 12.01
CA PHE A 435 3.06 -9.89 12.46
C PHE A 435 3.37 -11.13 13.29
N SER A 436 2.73 -11.25 14.45
CA SER A 436 3.02 -12.28 15.43
C SER A 436 1.75 -12.71 16.16
N LEU A 437 1.69 -14.00 16.51
CA LEU A 437 0.61 -14.56 17.34
C LEU A 437 0.95 -14.53 18.84
N LYS A 438 2.04 -13.86 19.24
CA LYS A 438 2.42 -13.71 20.64
C LYS A 438 1.50 -12.69 21.33
N ARG A 439 1.17 -12.93 22.60
CA ARG A 439 0.37 -12.02 23.43
C ARG A 439 0.86 -10.56 23.39
N SER A 440 2.17 -10.34 23.43
CA SER A 440 2.77 -9.00 23.37
C SER A 440 2.39 -8.22 22.11
N TYR A 441 2.19 -8.91 20.98
CA TYR A 441 1.77 -8.29 19.73
C TYR A 441 0.30 -7.84 19.80
N PHE A 442 -0.58 -8.66 20.37
CA PHE A 442 -1.97 -8.29 20.59
C PHE A 442 -2.11 -7.13 21.58
N GLU A 443 -1.29 -7.09 22.62
CA GLU A 443 -1.23 -5.97 23.57
C GLU A 443 -0.82 -4.65 22.88
N GLU A 444 0.15 -4.70 21.95
CA GLU A 444 0.56 -3.55 21.13
C GLU A 444 -0.58 -3.08 20.19
N VAL A 445 -1.26 -4.01 19.50
CA VAL A 445 -2.40 -3.68 18.64
C VAL A 445 -3.58 -3.14 19.44
N TYR A 446 -3.87 -3.69 20.61
CA TYR A 446 -4.91 -3.17 21.51
C TYR A 446 -4.53 -1.78 22.02
N ALA A 447 -3.26 -1.53 22.37
CA ALA A 447 -2.82 -0.21 22.79
C ALA A 447 -3.10 0.86 21.72
N ALA A 448 -2.89 0.53 20.44
CA ALA A 448 -3.12 1.41 19.30
C ALA A 448 -4.60 1.57 18.91
N THR A 449 -5.45 0.55 19.14
CA THR A 449 -6.82 0.52 18.58
C THR A 449 -7.93 0.59 19.61
N LYS A 450 -7.67 0.18 20.85
CA LYS A 450 -8.69 -0.07 21.88
C LYS A 450 -9.83 -0.96 21.37
N SER A 451 -9.50 -1.93 20.52
CA SER A 451 -10.49 -2.82 19.92
C SER A 451 -11.10 -3.74 20.97
N PRO A 452 -12.44 -3.80 21.12
CA PRO A 452 -13.10 -4.67 22.10
C PRO A 452 -12.89 -6.16 21.82
N TYR A 453 -12.54 -6.52 20.57
CA TYR A 453 -12.24 -7.91 20.18
C TYR A 453 -10.84 -8.39 20.57
N LEU A 454 -10.00 -7.51 21.11
CA LEU A 454 -8.63 -7.81 21.55
C LEU A 454 -8.43 -7.53 23.05
N GLU A 455 -9.51 -7.20 23.76
CA GLU A 455 -9.48 -6.84 25.18
C GLU A 455 -9.39 -8.07 26.10
N GLU A 456 -9.96 -9.19 25.64
CA GLU A 456 -9.88 -10.53 26.25
C GLU A 456 -8.71 -11.32 25.66
#